data_AF-A0A350ADH0-F1
#
_entry.id   AF-A0A350ADH0-F1
#
_cell.length_a   1.000
_cell.length_b   1.000
_cell.length_c   1.000
_cell.angle_alpha   90.00
_cell.angle_beta   90.00
_cell.angle_gamma   90.00
#
_symmetry.space_group_name_H-M   'P 1'
#
loop_
_entity.id
_entity.type
_entity.pdbx_description
1 polymer ?
#
loop_
_entity_poly.entity_id
_entity_poly.type
_entity_poly.pdbx_seq_one_letter_code
_entity_poly.pdbx_strand_id
1 'polypeptide(L)'
;MAGVWRVTAAFASAEGTLPAAQLEMRMSGPAILVTRGAWMMPKGTYEIAELPGRLVRQGGPEVWLLWVDDDWRTAVMGAPDGRVGWIMERGKASADRTRAAREILAWQGFDLTKLREVAQ
;
A
#
# COMPACT_ATOMS: atom_id res chain seq x y z
N MET A 1 -5.05 7.24 -7.75
CA MET A 1 -4.20 7.06 -6.55
C MET A 1 -4.32 8.18 -5.50
N ALA A 2 -4.42 9.46 -5.87
CA ALA A 2 -4.53 10.57 -4.90
C ALA A 2 -5.81 10.50 -4.04
N GLY A 3 -5.70 10.81 -2.75
CA GLY A 3 -6.76 10.76 -1.76
C GLY A 3 -6.28 10.21 -0.42
N VAL A 4 -7.21 10.06 0.52
CA VAL A 4 -6.99 9.40 1.81
C VAL A 4 -7.28 7.91 1.68
N TRP A 5 -6.34 7.09 2.10
CA TRP A 5 -6.43 5.64 2.12
C TRP A 5 -6.20 5.14 3.53
N ARG A 6 -7.01 4.18 3.98
CA ARG A 6 -6.83 3.51 5.26
C ARG A 6 -6.19 2.16 5.02
N VAL A 7 -5.04 1.91 5.65
CA VAL A 7 -4.41 0.59 5.63
C VAL A 7 -5.26 -0.35 6.49
N THR A 8 -5.72 -1.44 5.89
CA THR A 8 -6.56 -2.43 6.57
C THR A 8 -5.78 -3.67 6.94
N ALA A 9 -4.79 -4.06 6.13
CA ALA A 9 -3.88 -5.14 6.44
C ALA A 9 -2.48 -4.80 5.95
N ALA A 10 -1.46 -5.20 6.69
CA ALA A 10 -0.07 -5.00 6.31
C ALA A 10 0.81 -6.12 6.86
N PHE A 11 1.99 -6.30 6.26
CA PHE A 11 2.96 -7.26 6.74
C PHE A 11 3.46 -6.79 8.10
N ALA A 12 3.46 -7.68 9.10
CA ALA A 12 3.91 -7.34 10.44
C ALA A 12 5.34 -6.81 10.39
N SER A 13 5.58 -5.64 11.01
CA SER A 13 6.93 -5.30 11.43
C SER A 13 7.34 -6.23 12.57
N ALA A 14 8.62 -6.27 12.93
CA ALA A 14 9.13 -7.13 14.00
C ALA A 14 8.47 -6.93 15.40
N GLU A 15 7.57 -5.94 15.56
CA GLU A 15 7.08 -5.45 16.86
C GLU A 15 5.57 -5.70 17.16
N GLY A 16 4.91 -6.66 16.52
CA GLY A 16 3.57 -7.11 16.95
C GLY A 16 2.40 -6.45 16.20
N THR A 17 1.33 -6.05 16.92
CA THR A 17 0.08 -5.55 16.31
C THR A 17 0.32 -4.23 15.58
N LEU A 18 -0.08 -4.17 14.32
CA LEU A 18 0.12 -2.99 13.48
C LEU A 18 -0.86 -1.87 13.89
N PRO A 19 -0.36 -0.65 14.19
CA PRO A 19 -1.22 0.48 14.54
C PRO A 19 -2.02 0.94 13.33
N ALA A 20 -3.20 1.52 13.58
CA ALA A 20 -4.02 2.18 12.57
C ALA A 20 -3.17 3.13 11.71
N ALA A 21 -3.18 2.90 10.40
CA ALA A 21 -2.39 3.69 9.46
C ALA A 21 -3.28 4.28 8.35
N GLN A 22 -3.08 5.56 8.07
CA GLN A 22 -3.71 6.27 6.96
C GLN A 22 -2.64 6.91 6.10
N LEU A 23 -2.80 6.77 4.78
CA LEU A 23 -1.97 7.42 3.78
C LEU A 23 -2.77 8.53 3.11
N GLU A 24 -2.25 9.76 3.13
CA GLU A 24 -2.80 10.86 2.34
C GLU A 24 -1.86 11.18 1.18
N MET A 25 -2.31 10.85 -0.02
CA MET A 25 -1.57 11.01 -1.26
C MET A 25 -2.16 12.13 -2.10
N ARG A 26 -1.32 12.97 -2.68
CA ARG A 26 -1.71 14.03 -3.62
C ARG A 26 -0.90 13.93 -4.89
N MET A 27 -1.49 14.32 -6.02
CA MET A 27 -0.72 14.49 -7.24
C MET A 27 0.18 15.72 -7.11
N SER A 28 1.41 15.60 -7.59
CA SER A 28 2.40 16.68 -7.64
C SER A 28 3.16 16.58 -8.97
N GLY A 29 2.56 17.09 -10.04
CA GLY A 29 3.05 16.89 -11.40
C GLY A 29 3.09 15.39 -11.76
N PRO A 30 4.22 14.84 -12.23
CA PRO A 30 4.36 13.41 -12.52
C PRO A 30 4.56 12.55 -11.27
N ALA A 31 4.64 13.14 -10.08
CA ALA A 31 4.92 12.46 -8.82
C ALA A 31 3.69 12.40 -7.92
N ILE A 32 3.79 11.55 -6.90
CA ILE A 32 2.84 11.48 -5.78
C ILE A 32 3.50 12.08 -4.54
N LEU A 33 2.86 13.08 -3.96
CA LEU A 33 3.21 13.60 -2.65
C LEU A 33 2.44 12.84 -1.56
N VAL A 34 3.15 12.12 -0.71
CA VAL A 34 2.60 11.53 0.52
C VAL A 34 2.69 12.57 1.63
N THR A 35 1.56 13.19 1.95
CA THR A 35 1.43 14.23 2.99
C THR A 35 1.23 13.64 4.38
N ARG A 36 0.56 12.49 4.44
CA ARG A 36 0.49 11.61 5.62
C ARG A 36 0.99 10.23 5.22
N GLY A 37 2.07 9.79 5.83
CA GLY A 37 2.69 8.49 5.55
C GLY A 37 2.60 7.53 6.73
N ALA A 38 3.07 6.31 6.50
CA ALA A 38 3.25 5.28 7.52
C ALA A 38 4.64 4.64 7.35
N TRP A 39 5.03 3.71 8.23
CA TRP A 39 6.39 3.17 8.24
C TRP A 39 6.79 2.51 6.90
N MET A 40 5.85 1.83 6.22
CA MET A 40 6.08 1.18 4.91
C MET A 40 6.14 2.19 3.75
N MET A 41 5.50 3.35 3.90
CA MET A 41 5.46 4.41 2.90
C MET A 41 5.53 5.76 3.62
N PRO A 42 6.73 6.20 4.04
CA PRO A 42 6.91 7.44 4.78
C PRO A 42 6.51 8.66 3.97
N LYS A 43 6.24 9.78 4.65
CA LYS A 43 5.95 11.06 4.01
C LYS A 43 7.07 11.49 3.06
N GLY A 44 6.70 12.16 1.97
CA GLY A 44 7.62 12.65 0.96
C GLY A 44 7.10 12.49 -0.46
N THR A 45 7.93 12.86 -1.42
CA THR A 45 7.62 12.78 -2.84
C THR A 45 8.10 11.45 -3.41
N TYR A 46 7.21 10.77 -4.11
CA TYR A 46 7.47 9.52 -4.82
C TYR A 46 7.31 9.78 -6.32
N GLU A 47 8.38 9.57 -7.07
CA GLU A 47 8.37 9.63 -8.52
C GLU A 47 7.72 8.38 -9.07
N ILE A 48 6.85 8.55 -10.08
CA ILE A 48 6.34 7.43 -10.86
C ILE A 48 7.45 7.05 -11.84
N ALA A 49 8.03 5.87 -11.65
CA ALA A 49 9.09 5.38 -12.53
C ALA A 49 8.54 4.96 -13.90
N GLU A 50 9.43 4.65 -14.84
CA GLU A 50 9.07 4.23 -16.21
C GLU A 50 8.19 2.97 -16.25
N LEU A 51 8.34 2.08 -15.26
CA LEU A 51 7.48 0.90 -15.12
C LEU A 51 6.16 1.29 -14.44
N PRO A 52 5.00 0.94 -15.04
CA PRO A 52 3.69 1.26 -14.48
C PRO A 52 3.56 0.80 -13.02
N GLY A 53 3.05 1.70 -12.17
CA GLY A 53 2.79 1.39 -10.75
C GLY A 53 4.02 1.42 -9.84
N ARG A 54 5.23 1.60 -10.35
CA ARG A 54 6.45 1.70 -9.54
C ARG A 54 6.63 3.13 -9.01
N LEU A 55 6.68 3.25 -7.68
CA LEU A 55 6.84 4.51 -6.97
C LEU A 55 8.19 4.51 -6.24
N VAL A 56 9.04 5.47 -6.59
CA VAL A 56 10.41 5.57 -6.07
C VAL A 56 10.59 6.87 -5.30
N ARG A 57 11.13 6.77 -4.08
CA ARG A 57 11.57 7.95 -3.32
C ARG A 57 13.09 8.00 -3.32
N GLN A 58 13.69 9.12 -3.75
CA GLN A 58 15.15 9.27 -3.69
C GLN A 58 15.70 9.00 -2.27
N GLY A 59 16.69 8.11 -2.20
CA GLY A 59 17.31 7.68 -0.93
C GLY A 59 16.33 7.03 0.06
N GLY A 60 15.16 6.58 -0.41
CA GLY A 60 14.10 6.01 0.41
C GLY A 60 13.58 4.69 -0.15
N PRO A 61 12.43 4.21 0.37
CA PRO A 61 11.85 2.95 -0.07
C PRO A 61 11.30 3.05 -1.50
N GLU A 62 11.42 1.94 -2.21
CA GLU A 62 10.71 1.68 -3.46
C GLU A 62 9.48 0.83 -3.17
N VAL A 63 8.32 1.26 -3.70
CA VAL A 63 7.04 0.58 -3.49
C VAL A 63 6.29 0.47 -4.80
N TRP A 64 5.59 -0.63 -5.03
CA TRP A 64 4.85 -0.91 -6.26
C TRP A 64 3.36 -0.97 -5.95
N LEU A 65 2.54 -0.36 -6.79
CA LEU A 65 1.11 -0.62 -6.88
C LEU A 65 0.93 -1.93 -7.65
N LEU A 66 0.62 -3.00 -6.93
CA LEU A 66 0.46 -4.34 -7.50
C LEU A 66 -0.92 -4.54 -8.13
N TRP A 67 -1.95 -3.91 -7.54
CA TRP A 67 -3.31 -3.95 -8.05
C TRP A 67 -4.15 -2.83 -7.41
N VAL A 68 -5.19 -2.40 -8.12
CA VAL A 68 -6.26 -1.54 -7.63
C VAL A 68 -7.57 -1.97 -8.28
N ASP A 69 -8.69 -1.92 -7.56
CA ASP A 69 -10.01 -2.16 -8.16
C ASP A 69 -10.38 -1.04 -9.14
N ASP A 70 -11.33 -1.33 -10.03
CA ASP A 70 -11.73 -0.44 -11.14
C ASP A 70 -12.17 0.95 -10.67
N ASP A 71 -12.76 1.02 -9.47
CA ASP A 71 -13.28 2.24 -8.87
C ASP A 71 -12.30 2.92 -7.87
N TRP A 72 -11.05 2.44 -7.77
CA TRP A 72 -10.01 3.03 -6.92
C TRP A 72 -10.37 3.11 -5.43
N ARG A 73 -11.03 2.07 -4.92
CA ARG A 73 -11.45 1.89 -3.53
C ARG A 73 -10.61 0.88 -2.77
N THR A 74 -10.02 -0.13 -3.41
CA THR A 74 -9.11 -1.09 -2.77
C THR A 74 -7.83 -1.16 -3.57
N ALA A 75 -6.69 -1.06 -2.91
CA ALA A 75 -5.39 -1.18 -3.54
C ALA A 75 -4.47 -2.12 -2.75
N VAL A 76 -3.61 -2.81 -3.50
CA VAL A 76 -2.54 -3.65 -2.99
C VAL A 76 -1.22 -3.02 -3.38
N MET A 77 -0.34 -2.84 -2.39
CA MET A 77 0.99 -2.32 -2.60
C MET A 77 2.03 -3.22 -1.93
N GLY A 78 3.27 -3.18 -2.42
CA GLY A 78 4.36 -3.91 -1.80
C GLY A 78 5.73 -3.45 -2.24
N ALA A 79 6.76 -3.87 -1.50
CA ALA A 79 8.14 -3.70 -1.88
C ALA A 79 8.53 -4.77 -2.92
N PRO A 80 9.44 -4.45 -3.86
CA PRO A 80 9.88 -5.37 -4.91
C PRO A 80 10.55 -6.65 -4.38
N ASP A 81 11.12 -6.59 -3.18
CA ASP A 81 11.78 -7.72 -2.52
C ASP A 81 10.83 -8.63 -1.74
N GLY A 82 9.52 -8.35 -1.77
CA GLY A 82 8.49 -9.15 -1.10
C GLY A 82 8.47 -9.02 0.43
N ARG A 83 9.34 -8.20 1.04
CA ARG A 83 9.45 -8.11 2.51
C ARG A 83 8.35 -7.27 3.15
N VAL A 84 7.73 -6.38 2.37
CA VAL A 84 6.68 -5.48 2.84
C VAL A 84 5.52 -5.52 1.86
N GLY A 85 4.31 -5.81 2.33
CA GLY A 85 3.08 -5.78 1.53
C GLY A 85 1.92 -5.27 2.36
N TRP A 86 0.98 -4.56 1.73
CA TRP A 86 -0.20 -4.05 2.43
C TRP A 86 -1.40 -3.87 1.51
N ILE A 87 -2.58 -3.89 2.14
CA ILE A 87 -3.89 -3.63 1.56
C ILE A 87 -4.41 -2.34 2.16
N MET A 88 -4.98 -1.49 1.32
CA MET A 88 -5.61 -0.25 1.76
C MET A 88 -6.92 0.01 1.05
N GLU A 89 -7.85 0.65 1.77
CA GLU A 89 -9.23 0.89 1.35
C GLU A 89 -9.56 2.38 1.42
N ARG A 90 -10.39 2.86 0.49
CA ARG A 90 -11.11 4.13 0.59
C ARG A 90 -12.53 3.88 1.06
N GLY A 91 -12.90 4.55 2.14
CA GLY A 91 -14.22 4.37 2.74
C GLY A 91 -14.38 2.98 3.36
N LYS A 92 -15.57 2.39 3.18
CA LYS A 92 -15.94 1.12 3.79
C LYS A 92 -15.31 -0.05 3.03
N ALA A 93 -14.54 -0.86 3.77
CA ALA A 93 -13.98 -2.09 3.24
C ALA A 93 -15.09 -3.07 2.81
N SER A 94 -14.88 -3.75 1.69
CA SER A 94 -15.73 -4.84 1.21
C SER A 94 -15.02 -6.17 1.42
N ALA A 95 -15.72 -7.17 1.95
CA ALA A 95 -15.16 -8.51 2.15
C ALA A 95 -14.65 -9.11 0.82
N ASP A 96 -15.41 -8.95 -0.27
CA ASP A 96 -15.04 -9.47 -1.58
C ASP A 96 -13.77 -8.82 -2.13
N ARG A 97 -13.68 -7.48 -2.03
CA ARG A 97 -12.48 -6.76 -2.50
C ARG A 97 -11.27 -7.03 -1.62
N THR A 98 -11.46 -7.14 -0.31
CA THR A 98 -10.40 -7.53 0.62
C THR A 98 -9.90 -8.95 0.34
N ARG A 99 -10.80 -9.87 -0.02
CA ARG A 99 -10.42 -11.22 -0.46
C ARG A 99 -9.61 -11.18 -1.76
N ALA A 100 -10.09 -10.48 -2.78
CA ALA A 100 -9.36 -10.32 -4.05
C ALA A 100 -7.96 -9.72 -3.84
N ALA A 101 -7.85 -8.68 -3.00
CA ALA A 101 -6.58 -8.07 -2.64
C ALA A 101 -5.58 -9.06 -2.00
N ARG A 102 -6.06 -9.97 -1.15
CA ARG A 102 -5.25 -11.05 -0.56
C ARG A 102 -4.82 -12.08 -1.60
N GLU A 103 -5.72 -12.44 -2.52
CA GLU A 103 -5.42 -13.37 -3.63
C GLU A 103 -4.34 -12.78 -4.56
N ILE A 104 -4.39 -11.47 -4.84
CA ILE A 104 -3.33 -10.78 -5.62
C ILE A 104 -1.98 -10.86 -4.91
N LEU A 105 -1.91 -10.59 -3.59
CA LEU A 105 -0.65 -10.71 -2.85
C LEU A 105 -0.07 -12.13 -2.96
N ALA A 106 -0.89 -13.16 -2.76
CA ALA A 106 -0.45 -14.54 -2.91
C ALA A 106 0.04 -14.85 -4.33
N TRP A 107 -0.68 -14.38 -5.36
CA TRP A 107 -0.30 -14.56 -6.76
C TRP A 107 1.03 -13.86 -7.10
N GLN A 108 1.29 -12.71 -6.50
CA GLN A 108 2.56 -11.97 -6.60
C GLN A 108 3.70 -12.59 -5.77
N GLY A 109 3.48 -13.74 -5.12
CA GLY A 109 4.50 -14.47 -4.36
C GLY A 109 4.73 -13.97 -2.93
N PHE A 110 3.85 -13.11 -2.41
CA PHE A 110 3.95 -12.62 -1.05
C PHE A 110 3.49 -13.66 -0.03
N ASP A 111 4.22 -13.76 1.08
CA ASP A 111 3.92 -14.68 2.18
C ASP A 111 2.78 -14.13 3.07
N LEU A 112 1.55 -14.57 2.79
CA LEU A 112 0.36 -14.16 3.54
C LEU A 112 0.40 -14.53 5.03
N THR A 113 1.27 -15.44 5.47
CA THR A 113 1.42 -15.76 6.90
C THR A 113 1.97 -14.56 7.70
N LYS A 114 2.57 -13.58 7.02
CA LYS A 114 3.07 -12.32 7.59
C LYS A 114 2.02 -11.21 7.56
N LEU A 115 0.94 -11.36 6.78
CA LEU A 115 -0.12 -10.36 6.68
C LEU A 115 -0.95 -10.34 7.96
N ARG A 116 -1.09 -9.17 8.57
CA ARG A 116 -1.90 -8.92 9.77
C ARG A 116 -2.91 -7.82 9.48
N GLU A 117 -4.11 -7.98 10.03
CA GLU A 117 -5.09 -6.89 10.08
C GLU A 117 -4.54 -5.78 10.96
N VAL A 118 -4.76 -4.55 10.53
CA VAL A 118 -4.42 -3.34 11.26
C VAL A 118 -5.56 -3.02 12.21
N ALA A 119 -5.25 -2.55 13.42
CA ALA A 119 -6.29 -2.10 14.36
C ALA A 119 -7.16 -1.00 13.74
N GLN A 120 -8.49 -1.13 13.87
CA GLN A 120 -9.45 -0.17 13.31
C GLN A 120 -9.60 1.09 14.15
#